data_AF-A0A7Z7ID35-F1
#
_entry.id   AF-A0A7Z7ID35-F1
#
_cell.length_a   1.000
_cell.length_b   1.000
_cell.length_c   1.000
_cell.angle_alpha   90.00
_cell.angle_beta   90.00
_cell.angle_gamma   90.00
#
_symmetry.space_group_name_H-M   'P 1'
#
loop_
_entity.id
_entity.type
_entity.pdbx_description
1 polymer ?
#
loop_
_entity_poly.entity_id
_entity_poly.type
_entity_poly.pdbx_seq_one_letter_code
_entity_poly.pdbx_strand_id
1 'polypeptide(L)'
;MPKQVPVEVLESFDAKMEEIKEFMLRQDVYSAARRGTALEEEAYDLFVRLSSFPHLGHEYNPRILPRDVDAQQDLEWARKVKENLGSDELLEISLQDYNILYLYSETGLLILSIRHQRSNSYKPADL
;
A
#
# COMPACT_ATOMS: atom_id res chain seq x y z
N MET A 1 -13.80 17.13 15.72
CA MET A 1 -13.07 16.48 14.61
C MET A 1 -12.37 15.26 15.18
N PRO A 2 -12.34 14.11 14.48
CA PRO A 2 -11.56 12.95 14.93
C PRO A 2 -10.10 13.36 15.11
N LYS A 3 -9.43 12.78 16.11
CA LYS A 3 -8.01 13.01 16.36
C LYS A 3 -7.23 12.38 15.20
N GLN A 4 -6.42 13.19 14.51
CA GLN A 4 -5.54 12.66 13.47
C GLN A 4 -4.35 11.93 14.11
N VAL A 5 -4.00 10.77 13.54
CA VAL A 5 -2.76 10.06 13.85
C VAL A 5 -1.69 10.41 12.81
N PRO A 6 -0.40 10.44 13.18
CA PRO A 6 0.67 10.68 12.20
C PRO A 6 0.67 9.57 11.15
N VAL A 7 1.02 9.93 9.91
CA VAL A 7 1.15 9.02 8.79
C VAL A 7 2.60 9.05 8.31
N GLU A 8 3.23 7.89 8.23
CA GLU A 8 4.55 7.70 7.64
C GLU A 8 4.42 6.78 6.42
N VAL A 9 5.07 7.16 5.32
CA VAL A 9 5.07 6.40 4.06
C VAL A 9 6.43 5.74 3.93
N LEU A 10 6.44 4.42 3.78
CA LEU A 10 7.69 3.67 3.64
C LEU A 10 8.22 3.75 2.22
N GLU A 11 9.54 3.69 2.06
CA GLU A 11 10.24 3.66 0.77
C GLU A 11 9.72 2.54 -0.17
N SER A 12 9.22 1.44 0.40
CA SER A 12 8.59 0.36 -0.36
C SER A 12 7.33 0.78 -1.11
N PHE A 13 6.56 1.73 -0.57
CA PHE A 13 5.41 2.31 -1.26
C PHE A 13 5.87 3.16 -2.44
N ASP A 14 6.87 4.02 -2.23
CA ASP A 14 7.39 4.91 -3.27
C ASP A 14 8.01 4.11 -4.43
N ALA A 15 8.78 3.07 -4.11
CA ALA A 15 9.33 2.15 -5.10
C ALA A 15 8.22 1.49 -5.94
N LYS A 16 7.13 1.06 -5.29
CA LYS A 16 5.98 0.49 -6.00
C LYS A 16 5.21 1.49 -6.84
N MET A 17 5.06 2.71 -6.35
CA MET A 17 4.44 3.79 -7.10
C MET A 17 5.23 4.05 -8.39
N GLU A 18 6.56 4.06 -8.31
CA GLU A 18 7.41 4.26 -9.49
C GLU A 18 7.28 3.11 -10.50
N GLU A 19 7.31 1.86 -10.06
CA GLU A 19 7.05 0.70 -10.95
C GLU A 19 5.70 0.79 -11.66
N ILE A 20 4.67 1.24 -10.96
CA ILE A 20 3.33 1.43 -11.53
C ILE A 20 3.40 2.52 -12.61
N LYS A 21 4.07 3.65 -12.36
CA LYS A 21 4.23 4.72 -13.36
C LYS A 21 5.03 4.25 -14.57
N GLU A 22 6.12 3.51 -14.38
CA GLU A 22 6.90 2.91 -15.46
C GLU A 22 6.05 1.93 -16.29
N PHE A 23 5.20 1.15 -15.63
CA PHE A 23 4.24 0.28 -16.32
C PHE A 23 3.22 1.09 -17.12
N MET A 24 2.67 2.17 -16.54
CA MET A 24 1.76 3.07 -17.26
C MET A 24 2.44 3.68 -18.50
N LEU A 25 3.72 4.07 -18.39
CA LEU A 25 4.53 4.61 -19.48
C LEU A 25 4.70 3.59 -20.62
N ARG A 26 4.99 2.33 -20.28
CA ARG A 26 5.09 1.23 -21.25
C ARG A 26 3.77 0.94 -21.98
N GLN A 27 2.63 1.18 -21.32
CA GLN A 27 1.30 0.99 -21.92
C GLN A 27 0.90 2.13 -22.87
N ASP A 28 1.04 3.38 -22.42
CA ASP A 28 0.66 4.56 -23.19
C ASP A 28 1.41 5.80 -22.69
N VAL A 29 2.41 6.20 -23.47
CA VAL A 29 3.28 7.34 -23.18
C VAL A 29 2.52 8.66 -23.06
N TYR A 30 1.44 8.86 -23.83
CA TYR A 30 0.74 10.14 -23.88
C TYR A 30 -0.12 10.38 -22.64
N SER A 31 -0.68 9.31 -22.06
CA SER A 31 -1.52 9.41 -20.87
C SER A 31 -0.79 9.09 -19.56
N ALA A 32 0.39 8.47 -19.61
CA ALA A 32 1.09 7.95 -18.44
C ALA A 32 1.35 9.02 -17.37
N ALA A 33 1.92 10.17 -17.74
CA ALA A 33 2.24 11.22 -16.78
C ALA A 33 0.98 11.69 -16.02
N ARG A 34 -0.12 11.95 -16.75
CA ARG A 34 -1.39 12.37 -16.15
C ARG A 34 -1.97 11.30 -15.23
N ARG A 35 -1.94 10.03 -15.63
CA ARG A 35 -2.46 8.92 -14.82
C ARG A 35 -1.60 8.68 -13.56
N GLY A 36 -0.28 8.79 -13.69
CA GLY A 36 0.65 8.67 -12.57
C GLY A 36 0.43 9.75 -11.52
N THR A 37 0.38 11.03 -11.94
CA THR A 37 0.10 12.16 -11.03
C THR A 37 -1.26 12.02 -10.35
N ALA A 38 -2.31 11.65 -11.10
CA ALA A 38 -3.63 11.46 -10.53
C ALA A 38 -3.65 10.34 -9.46
N LEU A 39 -2.95 9.22 -9.71
CA LEU A 39 -2.86 8.13 -8.73
C LEU A 39 -2.14 8.57 -7.44
N GLU A 40 -1.07 9.35 -7.56
CA GLU A 40 -0.36 9.89 -6.39
C GLU A 40 -1.23 10.85 -5.58
N GLU A 41 -1.86 11.83 -6.24
CA GLU A 41 -2.75 12.79 -5.58
C GLU A 41 -3.88 12.07 -4.83
N GLU A 42 -4.51 11.09 -5.48
CA GLU A 42 -5.57 10.29 -4.86
C GLU A 42 -5.09 9.44 -3.69
N ALA A 43 -3.85 8.92 -3.74
CA ALA A 43 -3.24 8.19 -2.65
C ALA A 43 -2.96 9.11 -1.45
N TYR A 44 -2.42 10.31 -1.66
CA TYR A 44 -2.19 11.27 -0.58
C TYR A 44 -3.49 11.77 0.04
N ASP A 45 -4.53 12.02 -0.77
CA ASP A 45 -5.86 12.33 -0.26
C ASP A 45 -6.44 11.19 0.58
N LEU A 46 -6.18 9.94 0.19
CA LEU A 46 -6.54 8.79 0.98
C LEU A 46 -5.78 8.73 2.31
N PHE A 47 -4.50 9.07 2.34
CA PHE A 47 -3.71 9.11 3.59
C PHE A 47 -4.23 10.16 4.57
N VAL A 48 -4.65 11.33 4.06
CA VAL A 48 -5.31 12.36 4.89
C VAL A 48 -6.63 11.84 5.47
N ARG A 49 -7.40 11.03 4.71
CA ARG A 49 -8.61 10.39 5.24
C ARG A 49 -8.28 9.32 6.27
N LEU A 50 -7.29 8.46 6.00
CA LEU A 50 -6.87 7.39 6.91
C LEU A 50 -6.35 7.95 8.24
N SER A 51 -5.64 9.08 8.24
CA SER A 51 -5.17 9.73 9.47
C SER A 51 -6.32 10.06 10.43
N SER A 52 -7.51 10.33 9.90
CA SER A 52 -8.72 10.62 10.66
C SER A 52 -9.58 9.38 10.95
N PHE A 53 -9.48 8.37 10.09
CA PHE A 53 -10.29 7.15 10.12
C PHE A 53 -9.43 5.92 9.77
N PRO A 54 -8.55 5.49 10.70
CA PRO A 54 -7.55 4.47 10.41
C PRO A 54 -8.14 3.08 10.10
N HIS A 55 -9.34 2.78 10.61
CA HIS A 55 -10.01 1.49 10.41
C HIS A 55 -10.91 1.43 9.15
N LEU A 56 -10.71 2.32 8.17
CA LEU A 56 -11.51 2.29 6.92
C LEU A 56 -11.17 1.10 6.01
N GLY A 57 -9.97 0.56 6.11
CA GLY A 57 -9.56 -0.66 5.41
C GLY A 57 -10.12 -1.93 6.03
N HIS A 58 -10.03 -3.03 5.30
CA HIS A 58 -10.32 -4.37 5.81
C HIS A 58 -9.04 -5.06 6.26
N GLU A 59 -9.16 -6.00 7.19
CA GLU A 59 -8.00 -6.81 7.63
C GLU A 59 -7.37 -7.53 6.44
N TYR A 60 -6.07 -7.30 6.24
CA TYR A 60 -5.33 -7.94 5.17
C TYR A 60 -5.19 -9.43 5.45
N ASN A 61 -5.92 -10.21 4.67
CA ASN A 61 -5.81 -11.66 4.66
C ASN A 61 -5.26 -12.09 3.29
N PRO A 62 -3.95 -12.30 3.16
CA PRO A 62 -3.40 -12.79 1.91
C PRO A 62 -4.03 -14.14 1.61
N ARG A 63 -4.56 -14.31 0.40
CA ARG A 63 -4.95 -15.64 -0.08
C ARG A 63 -3.69 -16.48 -0.20
N ILE A 64 -3.33 -17.20 0.87
CA ILE A 64 -2.18 -18.10 0.88
C ILE A 64 -2.53 -19.27 -0.04
N LEU A 65 -2.19 -19.14 -1.32
CA LEU A 65 -1.97 -20.31 -2.14
C LEU A 65 -0.65 -20.92 -1.68
N PRO A 66 -0.56 -22.23 -1.36
CA PRO A 66 0.63 -22.86 -0.78
C PRO A 66 1.94 -22.75 -1.57
N ARG A 67 1.92 -22.13 -2.76
CA ARG A 67 3.06 -21.97 -3.67
C ARG A 67 3.33 -20.53 -4.09
N ASP A 68 2.60 -19.56 -3.54
CA ASP A 68 2.84 -18.15 -3.85
C ASP A 68 3.94 -17.61 -2.91
N VAL A 69 5.18 -17.71 -3.39
CA VAL A 69 6.38 -17.29 -2.65
C VAL A 69 6.33 -15.79 -2.34
N ASP A 70 5.78 -14.99 -3.25
CA ASP A 70 5.66 -13.54 -3.09
C ASP A 70 4.68 -13.22 -1.95
N ALA A 71 3.54 -13.91 -1.90
CA ALA A 71 2.57 -13.75 -0.81
C ALA A 71 3.13 -14.17 0.56
N GLN A 72 3.99 -15.18 0.62
CA GLN A 72 4.64 -15.60 1.87
C GLN A 72 5.68 -14.60 2.35
N GLN A 73 6.46 -14.04 1.43
CA GLN A 73 7.45 -13.04 1.81
C GLN A 73 6.80 -11.68 2.14
N ASP A 74 5.70 -11.30 1.48
CA ASP A 74 4.89 -10.12 1.84
C ASP A 74 4.35 -10.25 3.26
N LEU A 75 3.89 -11.46 3.63
CA LEU A 75 3.49 -11.79 4.99
C LEU A 75 4.64 -11.68 6.00
N GLU A 76 5.82 -12.21 5.67
CA GLU A 76 6.99 -12.13 6.55
C GLU A 76 7.46 -10.69 6.74
N TRP A 77 7.47 -9.89 5.68
CA TRP A 77 7.78 -8.47 5.77
C TRP A 77 6.75 -7.73 6.63
N ALA A 78 5.46 -7.91 6.36
CA ALA A 78 4.41 -7.28 7.14
C ALA A 78 4.44 -7.73 8.62
N ARG A 79 4.76 -9.00 8.91
CA ARG A 79 4.98 -9.50 10.28
C ARG A 79 6.15 -8.82 10.98
N LYS A 80 7.30 -8.68 10.32
CA LYS A 80 8.46 -7.96 10.90
C LYS A 80 8.11 -6.51 11.21
N VAL A 81 7.33 -5.86 10.35
CA VAL A 81 6.89 -4.47 10.60
C VAL A 81 5.89 -4.41 11.77
N LYS A 82 4.94 -5.35 11.87
CA LYS A 82 4.04 -5.48 13.04
C LYS A 82 4.82 -5.64 14.36
N GLU A 83 5.78 -6.57 14.37
CA GLU A 83 6.62 -6.86 15.55
C GLU A 83 7.40 -5.61 16.01
N ASN A 84 7.93 -4.83 15.08
CA ASN A 84 8.69 -3.62 15.39
C ASN A 84 7.83 -2.46 15.92
N LEU A 85 6.53 -2.44 15.61
CA LEU A 85 5.62 -1.32 15.95
C LEU A 85 4.66 -1.63 17.10
N GLY A 86 4.58 -2.90 17.54
CA GLY A 86 3.57 -3.33 18.50
C GLY A 86 2.14 -3.14 17.98
N SER A 87 1.97 -3.23 16.65
CA SER A 87 0.68 -3.04 15.95
C SER A 87 0.12 -4.39 15.53
N ASP A 88 -1.14 -4.63 15.85
CA ASP A 88 -1.83 -5.87 15.48
C ASP A 88 -2.61 -5.77 14.16
N GLU A 89 -2.90 -4.54 13.68
CA GLU A 89 -3.82 -4.31 12.57
C GLU A 89 -3.09 -4.01 11.25
N LEU A 90 -2.97 -5.03 10.41
CA LEU A 90 -2.58 -4.89 9.02
C LEU A 90 -3.83 -4.83 8.17
N LEU A 91 -3.99 -3.70 7.48
CA LEU A 91 -5.21 -3.34 6.79
C LEU A 91 -4.90 -3.10 5.32
N GLU A 92 -5.86 -3.43 4.46
CA GLU A 92 -5.82 -3.15 3.03
C GLU A 92 -7.04 -2.28 2.69
N ILE A 93 -6.83 -1.28 1.83
CA ILE A 93 -7.90 -0.43 1.32
C ILE A 93 -7.77 -0.27 -0.19
N SER A 94 -8.90 -0.34 -0.88
CA SER A 94 -8.94 -0.15 -2.34
C SER A 94 -8.97 1.33 -2.70
N LEU A 95 -8.15 1.70 -3.68
CA LEU A 95 -8.12 2.99 -4.35
C LEU A 95 -8.22 2.74 -5.85
N GLN A 96 -9.40 2.95 -6.43
CA GLN A 96 -9.70 2.61 -7.83
C GLN A 96 -9.32 1.15 -8.15
N ASP A 97 -8.43 0.93 -9.12
CA ASP A 97 -7.90 -0.37 -9.55
C ASP A 97 -6.70 -0.84 -8.71
N TYR A 98 -6.36 -0.12 -7.64
CA TYR A 98 -5.23 -0.39 -6.77
C TYR A 98 -5.70 -0.75 -5.35
N ASN A 99 -4.83 -1.43 -4.61
CA ASN A 99 -4.96 -1.66 -3.19
C ASN A 99 -3.72 -1.11 -2.49
N ILE A 100 -3.92 -0.46 -1.35
CA ILE A 100 -2.87 0.05 -0.48
C ILE A 100 -2.86 -0.78 0.78
N LEU A 101 -1.68 -1.28 1.14
CA LEU A 101 -1.43 -1.99 2.37
C LEU A 101 -0.89 -1.00 3.41
N TYR A 102 -1.42 -1.04 4.63
CA TYR A 102 -0.98 -0.17 5.71
C TYR A 102 -1.12 -0.84 7.08
N LEU A 103 -0.35 -0.35 8.05
CA LEU A 103 -0.47 -0.74 9.47
C LEU A 103 -1.05 0.41 10.28
N TYR A 104 -1.88 0.05 11.25
CA TYR A 104 -2.42 0.99 12.23
C TYR A 104 -2.06 0.60 13.66
N SER A 105 -1.55 1.57 14.42
CA SER A 105 -1.41 1.48 15.87
C SER A 105 -2.01 2.73 16.52
N GLU A 106 -2.17 2.71 17.84
CA GLU A 106 -2.56 3.91 18.60
C GLU A 106 -1.59 5.09 18.42
N THR A 107 -0.35 4.81 17.98
CA THR A 107 0.71 5.80 17.78
C THR A 107 0.79 6.36 16.36
N GLY A 108 0.21 5.70 15.35
CA GLY A 108 0.34 6.15 13.97
C GLY A 108 -0.16 5.18 12.91
N LEU A 109 -0.05 5.62 11.66
CA LEU A 109 -0.24 4.82 10.46
C LEU A 109 1.07 4.69 9.71
N LEU A 110 1.39 3.47 9.28
CA LEU A 110 2.46 3.23 8.30
C LEU A 110 1.86 2.79 6.97
N ILE A 111 2.08 3.55 5.92
CA ILE A 111 1.75 3.16 4.56
C ILE A 111 2.88 2.27 4.03
N LEU A 112 2.54 1.03 3.73
CA LEU A 112 3.51 0.00 3.45
C LEU A 112 3.79 -0.12 1.96
N SER A 113 2.75 -0.33 1.15
CA SER A 113 2.90 -0.60 -0.27
C SER A 113 1.60 -0.37 -1.04
N ILE A 114 1.70 -0.32 -2.36
CA ILE A 114 0.58 -0.25 -3.31
C ILE A 114 0.73 -1.35 -4.37
N ARG A 115 -0.39 -1.93 -4.77
CA ARG A 115 -0.44 -2.86 -5.91
C ARG A 115 -1.67 -2.63 -6.76
N HIS A 116 -1.60 -2.99 -8.03
CA HIS A 116 -2.79 -3.14 -8.86
C HIS A 116 -3.60 -4.38 -8.41
N GLN A 117 -4.93 -4.35 -8.47
CA GLN A 117 -5.81 -5.47 -8.05
C GLN A 117 -5.62 -6.76 -8.85
N ARG A 118 -5.00 -6.65 -10.04
CA ARG A 118 -4.60 -7.79 -10.89
C ARG A 118 -3.17 -8.30 -10.60
N SER A 119 -2.42 -7.62 -9.73
CA SER A 119 -1.12 -8.06 -9.25
C SER A 119 -1.28 -8.92 -7.99
N ASN A 120 -0.53 -10.01 -7.92
CA ASN A 120 -0.48 -10.83 -6.72
C ASN A 120 0.47 -10.29 -5.64
N SER A 121 1.39 -9.39 -5.98
CA SER A 121 2.50 -9.00 -5.09
C SER A 121 2.49 -7.52 -4.73
N TYR A 122 2.78 -7.23 -3.46
CA TYR A 122 3.08 -5.91 -2.91
C TYR A 122 4.59 -5.58 -2.92
N LYS A 123 5.45 -6.57 -3.17
CA LYS A 123 6.89 -6.37 -3.30
C LYS A 123 7.28 -5.75 -4.62
N PRO A 124 8.15 -4.74 -4.63
CA PRO A 124 8.84 -4.31 -5.85
C PRO A 124 9.30 -5.52 -6.66
N ALA A 125 9.14 -5.49 -7.99
CA ALA A 125 9.79 -6.48 -8.82
C ALA A 125 11.29 -6.31 -8.60
N ASP A 126 11.99 -7.37 -8.18
CA ASP A 126 13.41 -7.33 -7.86
C ASP A 126 14.21 -6.52 -8.91
N LEU A 127 14.97 -5.53 -8.45
CA LEU A 127 16.02 -4.85 -9.23
C LEU A 127 17.16 -5.81 -9.60
#